data_AF-A0A316EKG0-F1
#
_entry.id   AF-A0A316EKG0-F1
#
_cell.length_a   1.000
_cell.length_b   1.000
_cell.length_c   1.000
_cell.angle_alpha   90.00
_cell.angle_beta   90.00
_cell.angle_gamma   90.00
#
_symmetry.space_group_name_H-M   'P 1'
#
loop_
_entity.id
_entity.type
_entity.pdbx_description
1 polymer ?
#
loop_
_entity_poly.entity_id
_entity_poly.type
_entity_poly.pdbx_seq_one_letter_code
_entity_poly.pdbx_strand_id
1 'polypeptide(L)'
;MTTNRVAGALKGLTAPAPLAPVAAERTAGARPAAPPGDEIGIAVPAAAPDLSERLPEDVALLKVIAVDDVPGRYRFRLEGYFRGRVWSTDESDESAHLRPGLTIDGALEAGDDTALDAAVEYYEFIMAWSSTKHALREWLTRLHRTVGAFHRLIIWDDTDTGIPWELLRLTFGDEHLWLGADFEVTRWTTIHDTGRHHQFSARDEQVRSGGEILCYEDRDLVSRAGLSISSVAACSSRETLVALLRDLDLEERRFGLVYVRAHGEYGADLRSAKLGGISLSRFETLRLRAMRASGSVVMLNACNSARPVFDPAMGDRANRNFAEVFLRRHARAVLATMGEVPTGSSAALARRMIVLARSGGVRIPEFLRQHRAGSARGLPADTLTLDAEQREAIRDFLYASRYVYFGHPDAVFVLGEPS
;
A
#
# COMPACT_ATOMS: atom_id res chain seq x y z
N MET A 1 -22.06 35.98 30.51
CA MET A 1 -22.85 36.92 29.70
C MET A 1 -22.06 38.19 29.49
N THR A 2 -21.28 38.26 28.41
CA THR A 2 -20.75 39.52 27.86
C THR A 2 -20.30 39.24 26.42
N THR A 3 -21.11 39.66 25.47
CA THR A 3 -20.89 39.54 24.02
C THR A 3 -20.07 40.72 23.53
N ASN A 4 -18.92 40.49 22.91
CA ASN A 4 -18.19 41.51 22.16
C ASN A 4 -18.48 41.35 20.66
N ARG A 5 -19.25 42.32 20.15
CA ARG A 5 -19.44 42.62 18.71
C ARG A 5 -18.25 43.46 18.25
N VAL A 6 -17.57 43.03 17.20
CA VAL A 6 -16.81 43.93 16.31
C VAL A 6 -17.36 43.72 14.91
N ALA A 7 -18.19 44.66 14.48
CA ALA A 7 -18.65 44.81 13.11
C ALA A 7 -17.96 46.05 12.54
N GLY A 8 -17.22 45.90 11.43
CA GLY A 8 -16.54 47.02 10.81
C GLY A 8 -15.81 46.67 9.52
N ALA A 9 -16.47 47.00 8.40
CA ALA A 9 -15.89 47.45 7.13
C ALA A 9 -15.08 46.47 6.27
N LEU A 10 -15.77 45.80 5.33
CA LEU A 10 -15.27 45.56 3.96
C LEU A 10 -16.48 45.63 3.00
N LYS A 11 -16.83 46.85 2.58
CA LYS A 11 -17.71 47.12 1.42
C LYS A 11 -16.82 47.63 0.30
N GLY A 12 -16.83 46.96 -0.85
CA GLY A 12 -16.27 47.52 -2.09
C GLY A 12 -15.24 46.64 -2.79
N LEU A 13 -15.60 45.44 -3.22
CA LEU A 13 -14.94 44.78 -4.35
C LEU A 13 -16.03 44.30 -5.32
N THR A 14 -16.27 45.14 -6.33
CA THR A 14 -17.06 44.81 -7.52
C THR A 14 -16.40 43.66 -8.26
N ALA A 15 -17.20 42.64 -8.61
CA ALA A 15 -16.77 41.54 -9.46
C ALA A 15 -16.24 42.06 -10.81
N PRO A 16 -15.12 41.55 -11.33
CA PRO A 16 -14.67 41.87 -12.68
C PRO A 16 -15.68 41.34 -13.70
N ALA A 17 -15.95 42.17 -14.72
CA ALA A 17 -16.85 41.83 -15.82
C ALA A 17 -16.35 40.57 -16.58
N PRO A 18 -17.26 39.73 -17.09
CA PRO A 18 -16.88 38.58 -17.90
C PRO A 18 -16.20 39.04 -19.19
N LEU A 19 -14.99 38.52 -19.43
CA LEU A 19 -14.25 38.73 -20.67
C LEU A 19 -15.02 38.07 -21.83
N ALA A 20 -15.28 38.85 -22.87
CA ALA A 20 -15.89 38.38 -24.11
C ALA A 20 -14.98 37.34 -24.80
N PRO A 21 -15.56 36.32 -25.47
CA PRO A 21 -14.78 35.30 -26.17
C PRO A 21 -14.03 35.92 -27.36
N VAL A 22 -12.70 35.82 -27.33
CA VAL A 22 -11.83 36.15 -28.46
C VAL A 22 -11.96 35.04 -29.49
N ALA A 23 -12.61 35.35 -30.61
CA ALA A 23 -12.64 34.48 -31.79
C ALA A 23 -11.22 34.43 -32.39
N ALA A 24 -10.53 33.30 -32.20
CA ALA A 24 -9.26 33.04 -32.87
C ALA A 24 -9.53 32.49 -34.28
N GLU A 25 -9.27 33.30 -35.31
CA GLU A 25 -9.17 32.84 -36.68
C GLU A 25 -8.02 31.83 -36.82
N ARG A 26 -8.37 30.54 -36.94
CA ARG A 26 -7.44 29.48 -37.30
C ARG A 26 -7.18 29.54 -38.80
N THR A 27 -6.05 30.12 -39.19
CA THR A 27 -5.47 29.91 -40.51
C THR A 27 -4.93 28.48 -40.59
N ALA A 28 -5.51 27.68 -41.50
CA ALA A 28 -5.09 26.31 -41.77
C ALA A 28 -3.74 26.30 -42.51
N GLY A 29 -2.64 26.32 -41.75
CA GLY A 29 -1.30 26.03 -42.27
C GLY A 29 -1.13 24.53 -42.49
N ALA A 30 -0.74 24.12 -43.69
CA ALA A 30 -0.44 22.74 -44.02
C ALA A 30 0.69 22.19 -43.12
N ARG A 31 0.40 21.07 -42.45
CA ARG A 31 1.35 20.36 -41.57
C ARG A 31 2.44 19.71 -42.45
N PRO A 32 3.74 20.00 -42.24
CA PRO A 32 4.80 19.34 -42.98
C PRO A 32 4.76 17.82 -42.71
N ALA A 33 4.97 17.05 -43.78
CA ALA A 33 5.01 15.59 -43.72
C ALA A 33 6.13 15.14 -42.76
N ALA A 34 5.78 14.26 -41.82
CA ALA A 34 6.75 13.65 -40.93
C ALA A 34 7.74 12.82 -41.76
N PRO A 35 9.05 12.88 -41.45
CA PRO A 35 10.01 11.98 -42.08
C PRO A 35 9.64 10.52 -41.79
N PRO A 36 9.88 9.59 -42.72
CA PRO A 36 9.66 8.16 -42.47
C PRO A 36 10.52 7.75 -41.29
N GLY A 37 9.88 7.41 -40.17
CA GLY A 37 10.55 6.87 -39.01
C GLY A 37 10.92 5.42 -39.29
N ASP A 38 12.19 5.07 -39.09
CA ASP A 38 12.62 3.68 -39.03
C ASP A 38 11.82 2.99 -37.92
N GLU A 39 10.88 2.13 -38.31
CA GLU A 39 10.17 1.26 -37.39
C GLU A 39 11.16 0.25 -36.82
N ILE A 40 11.75 0.58 -35.67
CA ILE A 40 12.39 -0.42 -34.82
C ILE A 40 11.28 -1.34 -34.34
N GLY A 41 11.03 -2.42 -35.09
CA GLY A 41 10.11 -3.48 -34.73
C GLY A 41 10.61 -4.19 -33.46
N ILE A 42 10.21 -3.66 -32.30
CA ILE A 42 10.36 -4.37 -31.03
C ILE A 42 9.32 -5.49 -31.08
N ALA A 43 9.79 -6.72 -31.32
CA ALA A 43 8.94 -7.90 -31.24
C ALA A 43 8.37 -8.01 -29.83
N VAL A 44 7.06 -7.82 -29.69
CA VAL A 44 6.33 -8.09 -28.45
C VAL A 44 6.31 -9.62 -28.26
N PRO A 45 6.84 -10.16 -27.16
CA PRO A 45 6.82 -11.61 -26.91
C PRO A 45 5.38 -12.13 -26.98
N ALA A 46 5.18 -13.23 -27.73
CA ALA A 46 3.85 -13.73 -28.09
C ALA A 46 3.04 -14.33 -26.92
N ALA A 47 3.62 -14.49 -25.74
CA ALA A 47 2.90 -14.86 -24.53
C ALA A 47 3.73 -14.46 -23.30
N ALA A 48 3.14 -13.72 -22.37
CA ALA A 48 3.70 -13.58 -21.03
C ALA A 48 3.66 -14.98 -20.37
N PRO A 49 4.76 -15.47 -19.77
CA PRO A 49 4.74 -16.75 -19.04
C PRO A 49 3.64 -16.73 -17.98
N ASP A 50 2.93 -17.86 -17.83
CA ASP A 50 1.86 -18.00 -16.84
C ASP A 50 2.46 -17.85 -15.44
N LEU A 51 1.95 -16.87 -14.70
CA LEU A 51 2.43 -16.49 -13.37
C LEU A 51 2.41 -17.65 -12.37
N SER A 52 1.54 -18.64 -12.59
CA SER A 52 1.43 -19.82 -11.73
C SER A 52 2.56 -20.84 -11.93
N GLU A 53 3.26 -20.81 -13.08
CA GLU A 53 4.35 -21.75 -13.38
C GLU A 53 5.64 -21.45 -12.60
N ARG A 54 5.71 -20.31 -11.90
CA ARG A 54 6.93 -19.81 -11.24
C ARG A 54 6.78 -19.61 -9.73
N LEU A 55 5.62 -19.88 -9.14
CA LEU A 55 5.43 -19.72 -7.70
C LEU A 55 6.07 -20.89 -6.93
N PRO A 56 6.68 -20.63 -5.76
CA PRO A 56 7.10 -21.71 -4.86
C PRO A 56 5.93 -22.63 -4.47
N GLU A 57 6.22 -23.91 -4.17
CA GLU A 57 5.20 -24.95 -3.95
C GLU A 57 4.24 -24.70 -2.77
N ASP A 58 4.62 -23.81 -1.87
CA ASP A 58 3.92 -23.40 -0.65
C ASP A 58 3.43 -21.94 -0.70
N VAL A 59 3.44 -21.34 -1.89
CA VAL A 59 2.89 -20.01 -2.16
C VAL A 59 1.63 -20.14 -3.01
N ALA A 60 0.55 -19.51 -2.56
CA ALA A 60 -0.66 -19.31 -3.36
C ALA A 60 -0.73 -17.87 -3.88
N LEU A 61 -1.39 -17.68 -5.02
CA LEU A 61 -1.71 -16.36 -5.56
C LEU A 61 -3.23 -16.19 -5.63
N LEU A 62 -3.72 -15.11 -5.06
CA LEU A 62 -5.08 -14.61 -5.26
C LEU A 62 -5.01 -13.37 -6.15
N LYS A 63 -5.59 -13.45 -7.34
CA LYS A 63 -5.72 -12.34 -8.28
C LYS A 63 -7.13 -11.75 -8.20
N VAL A 64 -7.19 -10.43 -8.12
CA VAL A 64 -8.43 -9.65 -8.03
C VAL A 64 -8.63 -8.94 -9.37
N ILE A 65 -9.74 -9.24 -10.04
CA ILE A 65 -10.03 -8.74 -11.39
C ILE A 65 -11.25 -7.86 -11.31
N ALA A 66 -11.12 -6.58 -11.66
CA ALA A 66 -12.27 -5.69 -11.75
C ALA A 66 -13.24 -6.17 -12.85
N VAL A 67 -14.52 -6.20 -12.52
CA VAL A 67 -15.62 -6.50 -13.46
C VAL A 67 -16.42 -5.23 -13.64
N ASP A 68 -16.28 -4.61 -14.82
CA ASP A 68 -16.96 -3.36 -15.17
C ASP A 68 -18.18 -3.66 -16.05
N ASP A 69 -19.28 -4.08 -15.44
CA ASP A 69 -20.51 -4.34 -16.19
C ASP A 69 -21.61 -3.30 -15.93
N VAL A 70 -21.54 -2.55 -14.84
CA VAL A 70 -22.51 -1.49 -14.52
C VAL A 70 -21.80 -0.25 -13.97
N PRO A 71 -21.96 0.93 -14.59
CA PRO A 71 -21.45 2.19 -14.06
C PRO A 71 -21.87 2.41 -12.59
N GLY A 72 -20.89 2.66 -11.72
CA GLY A 72 -21.12 2.91 -10.29
C GLY A 72 -21.25 1.67 -9.41
N ARG A 73 -21.19 0.46 -9.96
CA ARG A 73 -21.09 -0.79 -9.17
C ARG A 73 -19.75 -1.46 -9.44
N TYR A 74 -18.81 -1.22 -8.53
CA TYR A 74 -17.51 -1.90 -8.56
C TYR A 74 -17.66 -3.33 -8.04
N ARG A 75 -17.59 -4.28 -8.98
CA ARG A 75 -17.51 -5.71 -8.70
C ARG A 75 -16.12 -6.24 -9.02
N PHE A 76 -15.78 -7.38 -8.45
CA PHE A 76 -14.55 -8.08 -8.78
C PHE A 76 -14.74 -9.59 -8.83
N ARG A 77 -14.07 -10.20 -9.80
CA ARG A 77 -13.86 -11.65 -9.88
C ARG A 77 -12.57 -12.00 -9.18
N LEU A 78 -12.53 -13.18 -8.57
CA LEU A 78 -11.33 -13.72 -7.96
C LEU A 78 -10.82 -14.91 -8.77
N GLU A 79 -9.51 -15.01 -8.89
CA GLU A 79 -8.81 -16.17 -9.42
C GLU A 79 -7.72 -16.59 -8.43
N GLY A 80 -7.80 -17.81 -7.94
CA GLY A 80 -6.82 -18.40 -7.04
C GLY A 80 -5.95 -19.42 -7.76
N TYR A 81 -4.63 -19.31 -7.58
CA TYR A 81 -3.64 -20.20 -8.18
C TYR A 81 -2.85 -20.89 -7.08
N PHE A 82 -2.74 -22.22 -7.17
CA PHE A 82 -1.94 -23.00 -6.23
C PHE A 82 -1.54 -24.34 -6.85
N ARG A 83 -0.23 -24.64 -6.91
CA ARG A 83 0.33 -25.90 -7.45
C ARG A 83 -0.23 -26.30 -8.83
N GLY A 84 -0.24 -25.34 -9.76
CA GLY A 84 -0.75 -25.52 -11.12
C GLY A 84 -2.27 -25.68 -11.23
N ARG A 85 -3.03 -25.53 -10.12
CA ARG A 85 -4.49 -25.51 -10.14
C ARG A 85 -5.00 -24.08 -10.10
N VAL A 86 -6.07 -23.84 -10.86
CA VAL A 86 -6.78 -22.57 -10.90
C VAL A 86 -8.18 -22.77 -10.31
N TRP A 87 -8.56 -21.87 -9.41
CA TRP A 87 -9.90 -21.67 -8.91
C TRP A 87 -10.37 -20.29 -9.36
N SER A 88 -11.65 -20.15 -9.72
CA SER A 88 -12.24 -18.84 -10.00
C SER A 88 -13.65 -18.78 -9.45
N THR A 89 -14.09 -17.60 -9.07
CA THR A 89 -15.50 -17.35 -8.72
C THR A 89 -16.38 -17.24 -9.95
N ASP A 90 -17.64 -17.66 -9.81
CA ASP A 90 -18.63 -17.53 -10.88
C ASP A 90 -19.35 -16.17 -10.85
N GLU A 91 -20.22 -15.91 -11.83
CA GLU A 91 -20.99 -14.66 -11.91
C GLU A 91 -21.90 -14.43 -10.68
N SER A 92 -22.35 -15.50 -10.03
CA SER A 92 -23.22 -15.39 -8.85
C SER A 92 -22.43 -14.89 -7.64
N ASP A 93 -21.22 -15.39 -7.45
CA ASP A 93 -20.27 -14.91 -6.45
C ASP A 93 -19.85 -13.46 -6.71
N GLU A 94 -19.64 -13.07 -7.97
CA GLU A 94 -19.26 -11.71 -8.35
C GLU A 94 -20.27 -10.67 -7.89
N SER A 95 -21.57 -11.02 -7.86
CA SER A 95 -22.62 -10.13 -7.35
C SER A 95 -22.49 -9.83 -5.85
N ALA A 96 -21.89 -10.76 -5.09
CA ALA A 96 -21.56 -10.61 -3.67
C ALA A 96 -20.19 -9.95 -3.44
N HIS A 97 -19.35 -9.87 -4.48
CA HIS A 97 -18.02 -9.26 -4.44
C HIS A 97 -18.06 -7.76 -4.72
N LEU A 98 -18.78 -7.05 -3.86
CA LEU A 98 -18.81 -5.60 -3.87
C LEU A 98 -17.64 -5.03 -3.08
N ARG A 99 -17.16 -3.87 -3.55
CA ARG A 99 -16.23 -3.02 -2.80
C ARG A 99 -16.76 -2.81 -1.37
N PRO A 100 -15.94 -3.05 -0.32
CA PRO A 100 -16.28 -2.57 1.01
C PRO A 100 -16.31 -1.03 0.94
N GLY A 101 -17.50 -0.45 0.98
CA GLY A 101 -17.72 0.99 0.82
C GLY A 101 -17.19 1.85 1.98
N LEU A 102 -16.42 1.27 2.89
CA LEU A 102 -15.92 1.95 4.08
C LEU A 102 -14.40 2.06 4.03
N THR A 103 -13.91 3.29 3.88
CA THR A 103 -12.52 3.63 4.19
C THR A 103 -12.51 4.22 5.58
N ILE A 104 -11.74 3.63 6.50
CA ILE A 104 -11.57 4.22 7.83
C ILE A 104 -10.52 5.33 7.75
N ASP A 105 -10.90 6.46 7.16
CA ASP A 105 -10.05 7.64 7.17
C ASP A 105 -10.60 8.59 8.24
N GLY A 106 -9.75 9.10 9.14
CA GLY A 106 -10.11 10.09 10.15
C GLY A 106 -10.85 9.58 11.39
N ALA A 107 -11.70 8.54 11.27
CA ALA A 107 -12.58 8.14 12.37
C ALA A 107 -11.85 7.52 13.58
N LEU A 108 -10.69 6.89 13.37
CA LEU A 108 -9.91 6.28 14.46
C LEU A 108 -9.00 7.28 15.18
N GLU A 109 -8.97 8.53 14.78
CA GLU A 109 -7.97 9.50 15.27
C GLU A 109 -8.43 10.30 16.48
N ALA A 110 -9.74 10.30 16.77
CA ALA A 110 -10.25 10.94 17.98
C ALA A 110 -9.65 10.22 19.19
N GLY A 111 -8.89 10.90 20.05
CA GLY A 111 -8.29 10.29 21.25
C GLY A 111 -9.30 9.98 22.35
N ASP A 112 -10.57 9.75 21.99
CA ASP A 112 -11.73 9.64 22.86
C ASP A 112 -12.56 8.40 22.53
N ASP A 113 -13.65 8.21 23.26
CA ASP A 113 -14.55 7.07 23.10
C ASP A 113 -15.13 6.98 21.67
N THR A 114 -15.22 8.09 20.93
CA THR A 114 -15.72 8.11 19.54
C THR A 114 -14.85 7.28 18.61
N ALA A 115 -13.51 7.33 18.77
CA ALA A 115 -12.64 6.50 17.93
C ALA A 115 -12.69 5.02 18.30
N LEU A 116 -12.92 4.71 19.58
CA LEU A 116 -13.11 3.33 20.01
C LEU A 116 -14.40 2.77 19.43
N ASP A 117 -15.49 3.53 19.48
CA ASP A 117 -16.77 3.12 18.88
C ASP A 117 -16.65 2.98 17.35
N ALA A 118 -15.97 3.92 16.67
CA ALA A 118 -15.69 3.79 15.24
C ALA A 118 -14.81 2.58 14.89
N ALA A 119 -13.88 2.19 15.78
CA ALA A 119 -13.09 0.97 15.62
C ALA A 119 -13.96 -0.28 15.70
N VAL A 120 -14.89 -0.32 16.66
CA VAL A 120 -15.85 -1.43 16.80
C VAL A 120 -16.75 -1.51 15.57
N GLU A 121 -17.36 -0.40 15.15
CA GLU A 121 -18.22 -0.36 13.96
C GLU A 121 -17.49 -0.86 12.72
N TYR A 122 -16.23 -0.46 12.52
CA TYR A 122 -15.45 -0.98 11.40
C TYR A 122 -15.15 -2.46 11.52
N TYR A 123 -14.78 -2.92 12.72
CA TYR A 123 -14.50 -4.32 12.97
C TYR A 123 -15.74 -5.19 12.68
N GLU A 124 -16.91 -4.78 13.15
CA GLU A 124 -18.20 -5.41 12.84
C GLU A 124 -18.49 -5.40 11.34
N PHE A 125 -18.29 -4.26 10.68
CA PHE A 125 -18.45 -4.15 9.23
C PHE A 125 -17.55 -5.14 8.49
N ILE A 126 -16.29 -5.28 8.88
CA ILE A 126 -15.36 -6.23 8.28
C ILE A 126 -15.78 -7.68 8.54
N MET A 127 -16.25 -8.01 9.74
CA MET A 127 -16.78 -9.34 10.03
C MET A 127 -17.99 -9.67 9.15
N ALA A 128 -18.94 -8.73 9.04
CA ALA A 128 -20.10 -8.86 8.17
C ALA A 128 -19.69 -8.99 6.69
N TRP A 129 -18.82 -8.10 6.20
CA TRP A 129 -18.30 -8.16 4.83
C TRP A 129 -17.60 -9.49 4.55
N SER A 130 -16.72 -9.94 5.45
CA SER A 130 -16.01 -11.22 5.33
C SER A 130 -17.00 -12.40 5.25
N SER A 131 -18.07 -12.36 6.03
CA SER A 131 -19.06 -13.45 6.08
C SER A 131 -19.69 -13.74 4.71
N THR A 132 -19.86 -12.70 3.87
CA THR A 132 -20.46 -12.81 2.53
C THR A 132 -19.52 -13.37 1.46
N LYS A 133 -18.23 -13.55 1.75
CA LYS A 133 -17.21 -14.01 0.79
C LYS A 133 -17.05 -15.54 0.84
N HIS A 134 -18.14 -16.26 0.65
CA HIS A 134 -18.21 -17.71 0.86
C HIS A 134 -17.19 -18.48 0.01
N ALA A 135 -17.18 -18.26 -1.30
CA ALA A 135 -16.30 -18.99 -2.21
C ALA A 135 -14.81 -18.74 -1.92
N LEU A 136 -14.44 -17.49 -1.64
CA LEU A 136 -13.08 -17.13 -1.22
C LEU A 136 -12.70 -17.80 0.11
N ARG A 137 -13.58 -17.73 1.12
CA ARG A 137 -13.35 -18.36 2.42
C ARG A 137 -13.19 -19.87 2.30
N GLU A 138 -13.99 -20.53 1.47
CA GLU A 138 -13.87 -21.96 1.21
C GLU A 138 -12.54 -22.30 0.52
N TRP A 139 -12.16 -21.52 -0.50
CA TRP A 139 -10.87 -21.72 -1.18
C TRP A 139 -9.68 -21.56 -0.24
N LEU A 140 -9.62 -20.48 0.54
CA LEU A 140 -8.59 -20.27 1.57
C LEU A 140 -8.64 -21.35 2.65
N THR A 141 -9.83 -21.85 2.97
CA THR A 141 -9.99 -22.93 3.95
C THR A 141 -9.39 -24.25 3.46
N ARG A 142 -9.61 -24.58 2.18
CA ARG A 142 -9.00 -25.75 1.53
C ARG A 142 -7.49 -25.61 1.40
N LEU A 143 -7.01 -24.41 1.04
CA LEU A 143 -5.57 -24.10 1.04
C LEU A 143 -4.98 -24.39 2.41
N HIS A 144 -5.66 -23.92 3.47
CA HIS A 144 -5.19 -24.07 4.84
C HIS A 144 -5.00 -25.54 5.24
N ARG A 145 -6.03 -26.34 5.01
CA ARG A 145 -6.02 -27.77 5.30
C ARG A 145 -5.00 -28.57 4.48
N THR A 146 -4.70 -28.12 3.26
CA THR A 146 -3.82 -28.86 2.33
C THR A 146 -2.34 -28.71 2.69
N VAL A 147 -1.92 -27.52 3.12
CA VAL A 147 -0.50 -27.21 3.37
C VAL A 147 -0.14 -27.24 4.85
N GLY A 148 -1.14 -27.24 5.75
CA GLY A 148 -0.92 -27.13 7.20
C GLY A 148 -0.46 -25.72 7.60
N ALA A 149 0.06 -25.50 8.80
CA ALA A 149 0.23 -24.16 9.38
C ALA A 149 1.08 -23.11 8.60
N PHE A 150 1.75 -23.47 7.50
CA PHE A 150 2.54 -22.55 6.69
C PHE A 150 1.77 -22.13 5.42
N HIS A 151 1.25 -20.90 5.41
CA HIS A 151 0.66 -20.31 4.21
C HIS A 151 1.25 -18.97 3.88
N ARG A 152 1.76 -18.90 2.65
CA ARG A 152 2.24 -17.69 2.02
C ARG A 152 1.26 -17.35 0.93
N LEU A 153 0.64 -16.19 1.04
CA LEU A 153 -0.40 -15.76 0.11
C LEU A 153 0.03 -14.47 -0.55
N ILE A 154 0.14 -14.51 -1.86
CA ILE A 154 0.26 -13.33 -2.69
C ILE A 154 -1.13 -12.86 -3.05
N ILE A 155 -1.41 -11.57 -2.87
CA ILE A 155 -2.64 -10.94 -3.31
C ILE A 155 -2.28 -9.91 -4.36
N TRP A 156 -2.65 -10.20 -5.60
CA TRP A 156 -2.49 -9.28 -6.70
C TRP A 156 -3.80 -8.53 -6.92
N ASP A 157 -3.82 -7.29 -6.44
CA ASP A 157 -4.99 -6.41 -6.46
C ASP A 157 -4.63 -5.07 -7.11
N ASP A 158 -4.99 -4.93 -8.38
CA ASP A 158 -4.87 -3.67 -9.12
C ASP A 158 -6.19 -2.88 -9.19
N THR A 159 -7.14 -3.24 -8.35
CA THR A 159 -8.39 -2.47 -8.24
C THR A 159 -8.18 -1.21 -7.41
N ASP A 160 -9.07 -0.23 -7.58
CA ASP A 160 -9.11 1.00 -6.78
C ASP A 160 -9.91 0.82 -5.47
N THR A 161 -10.27 -0.41 -5.14
CA THR A 161 -11.20 -0.71 -4.05
C THR A 161 -10.56 -0.54 -2.67
N GLY A 162 -9.23 -0.67 -2.59
CA GLY A 162 -8.48 -0.55 -1.34
C GLY A 162 -8.86 -1.62 -0.32
N ILE A 163 -9.24 -2.83 -0.77
CA ILE A 163 -9.71 -3.90 0.10
C ILE A 163 -8.66 -4.19 1.19
N PRO A 164 -9.05 -4.22 2.48
CA PRO A 164 -8.16 -4.50 3.59
C PRO A 164 -8.00 -6.02 3.75
N TRP A 165 -7.36 -6.67 2.78
CA TRP A 165 -7.22 -8.13 2.75
C TRP A 165 -6.69 -8.74 4.04
N GLU A 166 -5.78 -8.05 4.72
CA GLU A 166 -5.18 -8.46 5.99
C GLU A 166 -6.23 -8.62 7.11
N LEU A 167 -7.36 -7.92 7.01
CA LEU A 167 -8.50 -7.99 7.93
C LEU A 167 -9.59 -8.97 7.47
N LEU A 168 -9.40 -9.75 6.40
CA LEU A 168 -10.39 -10.75 6.00
C LEU A 168 -10.51 -11.84 7.08
N ARG A 169 -11.69 -11.97 7.68
CA ARG A 169 -11.98 -13.03 8.69
C ARG A 169 -12.35 -14.33 8.00
N LEU A 170 -11.67 -15.41 8.39
CA LEU A 170 -11.90 -16.77 7.96
C LEU A 170 -12.57 -17.57 9.09
N THR A 171 -13.22 -18.68 8.73
CA THR A 171 -13.87 -19.56 9.72
C THR A 171 -13.56 -21.00 9.40
N PHE A 172 -13.02 -21.71 10.38
CA PHE A 172 -12.43 -23.03 10.28
C PHE A 172 -13.09 -23.95 11.32
N GLY A 173 -14.27 -24.48 11.00
CA GLY A 173 -15.10 -25.09 12.04
C GLY A 173 -15.45 -24.02 13.08
N ASP A 174 -15.06 -24.23 14.33
CA ASP A 174 -15.28 -23.30 15.44
C ASP A 174 -14.17 -22.25 15.59
N GLU A 175 -13.07 -22.36 14.83
CA GLU A 175 -11.96 -21.42 14.90
C GLU A 175 -12.15 -20.23 13.96
N HIS A 176 -11.65 -19.07 14.39
CA HIS A 176 -11.63 -17.85 13.60
C HIS A 176 -10.21 -17.40 13.36
N LEU A 177 -9.85 -17.27 12.09
CA LEU A 177 -8.54 -16.80 11.66
C LEU A 177 -8.69 -15.44 10.98
N TRP A 178 -7.63 -14.62 11.05
CA TRP A 178 -7.51 -13.37 10.32
C TRP A 178 -6.43 -13.53 9.27
N LEU A 179 -6.75 -13.26 8.01
CA LEU A 179 -5.83 -13.53 6.91
C LEU A 179 -4.44 -12.94 7.14
N GLY A 180 -4.34 -11.69 7.59
CA GLY A 180 -3.06 -11.02 7.85
C GLY A 180 -2.32 -11.47 9.11
N ALA A 181 -2.97 -12.15 10.05
CA ALA A 181 -2.39 -12.67 11.29
C ALA A 181 -1.97 -14.15 11.17
N ASP A 182 -2.66 -14.89 10.30
CA ASP A 182 -2.47 -16.33 10.13
C ASP A 182 -1.68 -16.67 8.85
N PHE A 183 -1.66 -15.77 7.86
CA PHE A 183 -0.94 -15.95 6.60
C PHE A 183 0.18 -14.93 6.44
N GLU A 184 1.28 -15.33 5.80
CA GLU A 184 2.29 -14.40 5.29
C GLU A 184 1.76 -13.73 4.02
N VAL A 185 1.02 -12.64 4.20
CA VAL A 185 0.42 -11.89 3.09
C VAL A 185 1.45 -10.98 2.41
N THR A 186 1.58 -11.12 1.11
CA THR A 186 2.34 -10.23 0.22
C THR A 186 1.40 -9.63 -0.81
N ARG A 187 1.46 -8.32 -1.04
CA ARG A 187 0.69 -7.65 -2.09
C ARG A 187 1.51 -7.49 -3.36
N TRP A 188 0.92 -7.79 -4.49
CA TRP A 188 1.45 -7.47 -5.82
C TRP A 188 0.59 -6.42 -6.49
N THR A 189 1.22 -5.64 -7.36
CA THR A 189 0.59 -4.62 -8.19
C THR A 189 1.27 -4.59 -9.55
N THR A 190 0.55 -4.14 -10.58
CA THR A 190 1.14 -3.93 -11.90
C THR A 190 2.19 -2.82 -11.84
N ILE A 191 3.41 -3.13 -12.26
CA ILE A 191 4.49 -2.16 -12.40
C ILE A 191 4.41 -1.50 -13.78
N HIS A 192 4.22 -0.19 -13.82
CA HIS A 192 4.04 0.56 -15.07
C HIS A 192 5.38 1.00 -15.67
N ASP A 193 6.17 0.03 -16.13
CA ASP A 193 7.47 0.22 -16.78
C ASP A 193 7.57 -0.61 -18.06
N THR A 194 7.94 0.05 -19.17
CA THR A 194 8.01 -0.56 -20.51
C THR A 194 8.95 -1.77 -20.55
N GLY A 195 10.03 -1.75 -19.77
CA GLY A 195 10.99 -2.85 -19.67
C GLY A 195 10.64 -3.93 -18.64
N ARG A 196 9.61 -3.73 -17.82
CA ARG A 196 9.28 -4.59 -16.66
C ARG A 196 7.80 -4.90 -16.52
N HIS A 197 6.99 -4.69 -17.56
CA HIS A 197 5.55 -4.96 -17.53
C HIS A 197 5.18 -6.43 -17.21
N HIS A 198 6.13 -7.36 -17.34
CA HIS A 198 5.99 -8.76 -16.90
C HIS A 198 6.52 -9.05 -15.47
N GLN A 199 7.07 -8.05 -14.78
CA GLN A 199 7.60 -8.18 -13.42
C GLN A 199 6.59 -7.56 -12.46
N PHE A 200 5.84 -8.42 -11.79
CA PHE A 200 4.79 -8.05 -10.84
C PHE A 200 5.34 -7.89 -9.41
N SER A 201 6.64 -8.14 -9.24
CA SER A 201 7.38 -8.07 -7.99
C SER A 201 8.84 -7.65 -8.21
N ALA A 202 9.58 -7.50 -7.11
CA ALA A 202 11.03 -7.47 -7.15
C ALA A 202 11.60 -8.85 -7.51
N ARG A 203 12.76 -8.85 -8.21
CA ARG A 203 13.47 -10.03 -8.73
C ARG A 203 13.47 -11.25 -7.78
N ASP A 204 13.45 -12.45 -8.36
CA ASP A 204 13.25 -13.79 -7.75
C ASP A 204 14.27 -14.27 -6.70
N GLU A 205 15.14 -13.42 -6.16
CA GLU A 205 16.25 -13.88 -5.33
C GLU A 205 16.03 -13.57 -3.84
N GLN A 206 16.49 -14.48 -2.96
CA GLN A 206 16.72 -14.21 -1.54
C GLN A 206 17.84 -13.16 -1.42
N VAL A 207 17.50 -11.88 -1.59
CA VAL A 207 18.55 -10.87 -1.63
C VAL A 207 18.64 -10.11 -0.34
N ARG A 208 19.71 -10.40 0.41
CA ARG A 208 20.17 -9.60 1.53
C ARG A 208 20.32 -8.14 1.05
N SER A 209 19.52 -7.24 1.60
CA SER A 209 19.82 -5.81 1.54
C SER A 209 21.06 -5.56 2.38
N GLY A 210 22.00 -4.75 1.88
CA GLY A 210 23.18 -4.33 2.62
C GLY A 210 23.43 -2.85 2.36
N GLY A 211 24.12 -2.19 3.27
CA GLY A 211 24.44 -0.76 3.16
C GLY A 211 23.71 0.13 4.16
N GLU A 212 23.82 1.44 3.95
CA GLU A 212 23.39 2.45 4.92
C GLU A 212 21.86 2.58 4.99
N ILE A 213 21.37 3.11 6.10
CA ILE A 213 19.99 3.58 6.22
C ILE A 213 19.94 5.04 5.75
N LEU A 214 19.19 5.34 4.70
CA LEU A 214 18.83 6.70 4.32
C LEU A 214 17.47 7.04 4.95
N CYS A 215 17.40 8.11 5.74
CA CYS A 215 16.20 8.40 6.53
C CYS A 215 15.73 9.85 6.33
N TYR A 216 14.42 10.03 6.21
CA TYR A 216 13.73 11.30 6.37
C TYR A 216 12.62 11.10 7.39
N GLU A 217 12.58 11.96 8.39
CA GLU A 217 11.50 12.00 9.36
C GLU A 217 11.00 13.44 9.47
N ASP A 218 9.70 13.64 9.26
CA ASP A 218 9.07 14.94 9.40
C ASP A 218 9.21 15.45 10.85
N ARG A 219 9.56 16.73 11.02
CA ARG A 219 9.88 17.33 12.32
C ARG A 219 8.69 17.22 13.29
N ASP A 220 7.48 17.37 12.76
CA ASP A 220 6.26 17.35 13.57
C ASP A 220 6.02 15.94 14.17
N LEU A 221 6.46 14.89 13.46
CA LEU A 221 6.32 13.49 13.88
C LEU A 221 7.42 13.01 14.83
N VAL A 222 8.54 13.73 14.92
CA VAL A 222 9.73 13.38 15.73
C VAL A 222 9.83 14.22 17.02
N SER A 223 9.00 15.24 17.17
CA SER A 223 9.00 16.17 18.31
C SER A 223 8.93 15.51 19.70
N ARG A 224 8.52 14.24 19.79
CA ARG A 224 8.53 13.43 21.03
C ARG A 224 9.81 12.56 21.12
N ALA A 225 10.53 12.68 22.24
CA ALA A 225 11.75 11.93 22.50
C ALA A 225 11.55 10.40 22.33
N GLY A 226 12.53 9.73 21.70
CA GLY A 226 12.56 8.27 21.57
C GLY A 226 11.76 7.68 20.40
N LEU A 227 11.10 8.52 19.58
CA LEU A 227 10.36 8.03 18.41
C LEU A 227 11.20 7.94 17.12
N SER A 228 12.36 8.60 17.04
CA SER A 228 13.22 8.53 15.86
C SER A 228 13.89 7.15 15.73
N ILE A 229 14.05 6.67 14.50
CA ILE A 229 14.81 5.44 14.22
C ILE A 229 16.30 5.58 14.51
N SER A 230 16.82 6.81 14.57
CA SER A 230 18.20 7.11 14.96
C SER A 230 18.55 6.60 16.36
N SER A 231 17.54 6.36 17.20
CA SER A 231 17.70 5.78 18.54
C SER A 231 18.12 4.30 18.55
N VAL A 232 17.97 3.58 17.43
CA VAL A 232 18.28 2.13 17.33
C VAL A 232 19.27 1.79 16.22
N ALA A 233 19.52 2.71 15.28
CA ALA A 233 20.53 2.54 14.24
C ALA A 233 21.03 3.89 13.73
N ALA A 234 22.31 3.96 13.35
CA ALA A 234 22.83 5.10 12.63
C ALA A 234 22.14 5.21 11.26
N CYS A 235 21.68 6.41 10.90
CA CYS A 235 21.10 6.67 9.59
C CYS A 235 21.61 8.00 9.01
N SER A 236 21.79 8.02 7.69
CA SER A 236 22.02 9.23 6.91
C SER A 236 20.73 10.03 6.86
N SER A 237 20.51 10.89 7.87
CA SER A 237 19.30 11.71 7.96
C SER A 237 19.32 12.90 6.99
N ARG A 238 18.14 13.23 6.48
CA ARG A 238 17.89 14.40 5.62
C ARG A 238 16.78 15.22 6.24
N GLU A 239 16.95 16.55 6.20
CA GLU A 239 15.99 17.48 6.79
C GLU A 239 14.68 17.58 5.99
N THR A 240 14.70 17.22 4.71
CA THR A 240 13.54 17.28 3.81
C THR A 240 13.45 16.02 2.97
N LEU A 241 12.21 15.64 2.61
CA LEU A 241 11.98 14.54 1.69
C LEU A 241 12.62 14.80 0.32
N VAL A 242 12.62 16.06 -0.14
CA VAL A 242 13.29 16.46 -1.39
C VAL A 242 14.78 16.13 -1.35
N ALA A 243 15.47 16.40 -0.23
CA ALA A 243 16.89 16.07 -0.09
C ALA A 243 17.12 14.55 -0.09
N LEU A 244 16.25 13.77 0.57
CA LEU A 244 16.30 12.31 0.50
C LEU A 244 16.13 11.79 -0.94
N LEU A 245 15.14 12.32 -1.66
CA LEU A 245 14.86 11.90 -3.04
C LEU A 245 15.99 12.29 -4.01
N ARG A 246 16.64 13.44 -3.79
CA ARG A 246 17.84 13.82 -4.55
C ARG A 246 18.97 12.82 -4.33
N ASP A 247 19.23 12.43 -3.08
CA ASP A 247 20.25 11.42 -2.77
C ASP A 247 19.97 10.07 -3.44
N LEU A 248 18.71 9.67 -3.53
CA LEU A 248 18.32 8.46 -4.25
C LEU A 248 18.50 8.57 -5.77
N ASP A 249 18.51 9.78 -6.33
CA ASP A 249 18.73 9.98 -7.77
C ASP A 249 20.22 9.94 -8.16
N LEU A 250 21.14 10.04 -7.17
CA LEU A 250 22.58 9.91 -7.36
C LEU A 250 23.00 8.43 -7.44
N GLU A 251 23.86 8.05 -8.39
CA GLU A 251 24.20 6.63 -8.67
C GLU A 251 25.12 5.97 -7.64
N GLU A 252 25.94 6.75 -6.93
CA GLU A 252 27.13 6.22 -6.24
C GLU A 252 26.87 5.67 -4.83
N ARG A 253 25.65 5.80 -4.30
CA ARG A 253 25.33 5.39 -2.93
C ARG A 253 24.52 4.10 -2.89
N ARG A 254 24.83 3.25 -1.90
CA ARG A 254 24.10 2.00 -1.64
C ARG A 254 23.36 2.06 -0.32
N PHE A 255 22.05 1.88 -0.37
CA PHE A 255 21.19 1.92 0.80
C PHE A 255 20.52 0.56 1.02
N GLY A 256 20.70 -0.01 2.21
CA GLY A 256 19.99 -1.22 2.62
C GLY A 256 18.52 -0.92 2.92
N LEU A 257 18.27 0.26 3.52
CA LEU A 257 16.95 0.76 3.88
C LEU A 257 16.78 2.22 3.47
N VAL A 258 15.66 2.53 2.82
CA VAL A 258 15.13 3.88 2.69
C VAL A 258 13.95 4.01 3.63
N TYR A 259 14.07 4.86 4.65
CA TYR A 259 13.03 5.09 5.63
C TYR A 259 12.44 6.49 5.46
N VAL A 260 11.13 6.54 5.24
CA VAL A 260 10.36 7.78 5.12
C VAL A 260 9.29 7.77 6.19
N ARG A 261 9.34 8.72 7.11
CA ARG A 261 8.28 9.00 8.07
C ARG A 261 7.74 10.39 7.85
N ALA A 262 6.51 10.47 7.35
CA ALA A 262 5.95 11.73 6.90
C ALA A 262 4.42 11.72 6.99
N HIS A 263 3.81 12.88 6.82
CA HIS A 263 2.38 12.93 6.51
C HIS A 263 2.13 12.39 5.10
N GLY A 264 1.04 11.65 4.94
CA GLY A 264 0.56 11.22 3.64
C GLY A 264 -0.88 11.69 3.46
N GLU A 265 -1.15 12.26 2.29
CA GLU A 265 -2.46 12.80 1.92
C GLU A 265 -3.01 11.93 0.79
N TYR A 266 -4.20 11.35 0.99
CA TYR A 266 -4.94 10.74 -0.10
C TYR A 266 -5.52 11.82 -1.01
N GLY A 267 -5.54 11.56 -2.31
CA GLY A 267 -6.09 12.45 -3.31
C GLY A 267 -6.84 11.68 -4.39
N ALA A 268 -7.76 12.37 -5.06
CA ALA A 268 -8.52 11.81 -6.17
C ALA A 268 -7.72 11.74 -7.48
N ASP A 269 -6.50 12.28 -7.50
CA ASP A 269 -5.62 12.33 -8.67
C ASP A 269 -4.14 12.37 -8.25
N LEU A 270 -3.23 12.28 -9.22
CA LEU A 270 -1.79 12.24 -8.95
C LEU A 270 -1.23 13.56 -8.38
N ARG A 271 -1.96 14.67 -8.48
CA ARG A 271 -1.51 15.99 -8.02
C ARG A 271 -1.91 16.24 -6.56
N SER A 272 -3.06 15.72 -6.17
CA SER A 272 -3.64 15.85 -4.83
C SER A 272 -3.12 14.79 -3.86
N ALA A 273 -2.77 13.59 -4.33
CA ALA A 273 -2.12 12.58 -3.50
C ALA A 273 -0.68 13.00 -3.18
N LYS A 274 -0.31 13.08 -1.90
CA LYS A 274 1.01 13.56 -1.46
C LYS A 274 1.66 12.69 -0.40
N LEU A 275 2.99 12.72 -0.37
CA LEU A 275 3.84 12.15 0.66
C LEU A 275 4.86 13.21 1.08
N GLY A 276 4.87 13.60 2.36
CA GLY A 276 5.74 14.67 2.87
C GLY A 276 5.63 15.98 2.08
N GLY A 277 4.41 16.35 1.69
CA GLY A 277 4.12 17.54 0.88
C GLY A 277 4.48 17.43 -0.62
N ILE A 278 4.99 16.30 -1.09
CA ILE A 278 5.36 16.07 -2.49
C ILE A 278 4.27 15.24 -3.18
N SER A 279 3.74 15.73 -4.31
CA SER A 279 2.70 15.03 -5.07
C SER A 279 3.21 13.75 -5.73
N LEU A 280 2.33 12.76 -5.89
CA LEU A 280 2.63 11.50 -6.57
C LEU A 280 3.09 11.73 -8.03
N SER A 281 2.49 12.70 -8.73
CA SER A 281 2.91 13.10 -10.08
C SER A 281 4.37 13.55 -10.16
N ARG A 282 4.90 14.17 -9.10
CA ARG A 282 6.31 14.57 -9.04
C ARG A 282 7.23 13.38 -8.79
N PHE A 283 6.79 12.42 -7.98
CA PHE A 283 7.50 11.15 -7.78
C PHE A 283 7.68 10.39 -9.10
N GLU A 284 6.70 10.41 -10.00
CA GLU A 284 6.79 9.73 -11.30
C GLU A 284 7.95 10.22 -12.18
N THR A 285 8.39 11.47 -11.99
CA THR A 285 9.49 12.08 -12.77
C THR A 285 10.89 11.69 -12.30
N LEU A 286 11.02 11.11 -11.10
CA LEU A 286 12.31 10.80 -10.47
C LEU A 286 12.88 9.49 -11.01
N ARG A 287 14.20 9.36 -11.17
CA ARG A 287 14.82 8.12 -11.66
C ARG A 287 15.21 7.18 -10.53
N LEU A 288 15.57 7.73 -9.37
CA LEU A 288 15.97 7.03 -8.14
C LEU A 288 17.06 5.97 -8.39
N ARG A 289 18.12 6.37 -9.11
CA ARG A 289 19.17 5.48 -9.62
C ARG A 289 19.88 4.67 -8.53
N ALA A 290 20.05 5.21 -7.33
CA ALA A 290 20.65 4.51 -6.19
C ALA A 290 19.93 3.19 -5.86
N MET A 291 18.60 3.14 -6.05
CA MET A 291 17.80 1.97 -5.71
C MET A 291 18.07 0.80 -6.65
N ARG A 292 18.35 1.06 -7.93
CA ARG A 292 18.71 0.01 -8.89
C ARG A 292 20.00 -0.71 -8.50
N ALA A 293 20.98 0.02 -7.96
CA ALA A 293 22.27 -0.53 -7.58
C ALA A 293 22.22 -1.28 -6.24
N SER A 294 21.41 -0.81 -5.30
CA SER A 294 21.37 -1.33 -3.92
C SER A 294 20.28 -2.36 -3.67
N GLY A 295 19.18 -2.30 -4.44
CA GLY A 295 18.00 -3.11 -4.16
C GLY A 295 17.45 -2.85 -2.76
N SER A 296 17.30 -1.57 -2.39
CA SER A 296 16.85 -1.17 -1.07
C SER A 296 15.48 -1.76 -0.73
N VAL A 297 15.29 -2.04 0.57
CA VAL A 297 13.96 -2.08 1.15
C VAL A 297 13.52 -0.64 1.41
N VAL A 298 12.28 -0.31 1.09
CA VAL A 298 11.68 1.00 1.37
C VAL A 298 10.61 0.84 2.43
N MET A 299 10.61 1.69 3.45
CA MET A 299 9.58 1.74 4.47
C MET A 299 8.96 3.14 4.49
N LEU A 300 7.69 3.21 4.10
CA LEU A 300 6.86 4.41 4.03
C LEU A 300 5.92 4.44 5.25
N ASN A 301 6.39 5.02 6.34
CA ASN A 301 5.57 5.34 7.52
C ASN A 301 4.80 6.65 7.27
N ALA A 302 3.79 6.58 6.41
CA ALA A 302 2.97 7.73 6.05
C ALA A 302 1.56 7.30 5.63
N CYS A 303 0.54 7.96 6.17
CA CYS A 303 -0.87 7.64 5.95
C CYS A 303 -1.18 7.49 4.45
N ASN A 304 -1.95 6.47 4.06
CA ASN A 304 -2.35 6.23 2.67
C ASN A 304 -1.20 6.01 1.65
N SER A 305 0.05 5.80 2.09
CA SER A 305 1.19 5.59 1.18
C SER A 305 1.07 4.36 0.26
N ALA A 306 0.27 3.36 0.66
CA ALA A 306 -0.04 2.18 -0.14
C ALA A 306 -1.34 2.28 -0.94
N ARG A 307 -2.14 3.32 -0.72
CA ARG A 307 -3.49 3.40 -1.26
C ARG A 307 -3.46 3.69 -2.77
N PRO A 308 -4.16 2.91 -3.60
CA PRO A 308 -4.32 3.17 -5.02
C PRO A 308 -4.88 4.57 -5.29
N VAL A 309 -4.29 5.26 -6.27
CA VAL A 309 -4.76 6.52 -6.85
C VAL A 309 -5.10 6.25 -8.31
N PHE A 310 -6.34 6.55 -8.66
CA PHE A 310 -6.84 6.51 -10.02
C PHE A 310 -7.00 7.94 -10.50
N ASP A 311 -6.33 8.32 -11.59
CA ASP A 311 -6.40 9.67 -12.14
C ASP A 311 -7.20 9.65 -13.46
N PRO A 312 -8.48 10.09 -13.45
CA PRO A 312 -9.30 10.09 -14.66
C PRO A 312 -8.69 10.90 -15.80
N ALA A 313 -7.85 11.91 -15.51
CA ALA A 313 -7.23 12.75 -16.53
C ALA A 313 -6.17 12.00 -17.34
N MET A 314 -5.65 10.88 -16.83
CA MET A 314 -4.70 10.03 -17.57
C MET A 314 -5.40 9.14 -18.62
N GLY A 315 -6.73 9.02 -18.56
CA GLY A 315 -7.49 8.23 -19.52
C GLY A 315 -7.20 6.73 -19.47
N ASP A 316 -6.58 6.24 -18.38
CA ASP A 316 -6.31 4.84 -18.13
C ASP A 316 -6.83 4.41 -16.75
N ARG A 317 -6.79 3.10 -16.49
CA ARG A 317 -7.17 2.51 -15.20
C ARG A 317 -5.98 1.99 -14.39
N ALA A 318 -4.79 2.54 -14.66
CA ALA A 318 -3.58 2.05 -14.01
C ALA A 318 -3.57 2.43 -12.53
N ASN A 319 -3.50 1.42 -11.66
CA ASN A 319 -3.25 1.60 -10.23
C ASN A 319 -1.89 2.24 -10.02
N ARG A 320 -1.87 3.44 -9.44
CA ARG A 320 -0.66 4.16 -9.06
C ARG A 320 -0.70 4.46 -7.59
N ASN A 321 0.42 4.30 -6.90
CA ASN A 321 0.57 4.68 -5.51
C ASN A 321 2.06 4.90 -5.22
N PHE A 322 2.41 5.42 -4.04
CA PHE A 322 3.81 5.66 -3.72
C PHE A 322 4.62 4.36 -3.69
N ALA A 323 4.05 3.25 -3.21
CA ALA A 323 4.74 1.96 -3.22
C ALA A 323 5.08 1.47 -4.65
N GLU A 324 4.15 1.58 -5.60
CA GLU A 324 4.38 1.28 -7.01
C GLU A 324 5.55 2.07 -7.56
N VAL A 325 5.64 3.38 -7.26
CA VAL A 325 6.75 4.21 -7.77
C VAL A 325 8.09 3.64 -7.30
N PHE A 326 8.23 3.30 -6.02
CA PHE A 326 9.49 2.75 -5.52
C PHE A 326 9.80 1.38 -6.15
N LEU A 327 8.81 0.48 -6.28
CA LEU A 327 8.98 -0.84 -6.93
C LEU A 327 9.39 -0.71 -8.40
N ARG A 328 8.75 0.21 -9.12
CA ARG A 328 9.06 0.58 -10.50
C ARG A 328 10.51 1.07 -10.62
N ARG A 329 10.99 1.82 -9.63
CA ARG A 329 12.38 2.26 -9.52
C ARG A 329 13.32 1.24 -8.86
N HIS A 330 12.97 -0.04 -8.91
CA HIS A 330 13.79 -1.18 -8.46
C HIS A 330 13.99 -1.30 -6.94
N ALA A 331 13.13 -0.70 -6.12
CA ALA A 331 13.03 -1.13 -4.73
C ALA A 331 12.72 -2.63 -4.70
N ARG A 332 13.37 -3.37 -3.79
CA ARG A 332 13.11 -4.81 -3.65
C ARG A 332 11.83 -5.11 -2.89
N ALA A 333 11.48 -4.19 -2.01
CA ALA A 333 10.36 -4.32 -1.13
C ALA A 333 9.90 -2.93 -0.75
N VAL A 334 8.59 -2.78 -0.60
CA VAL A 334 8.01 -1.60 0.00
C VAL A 334 7.08 -2.03 1.11
N LEU A 335 7.37 -1.56 2.31
CA LEU A 335 6.45 -1.59 3.44
C LEU A 335 5.75 -0.23 3.49
N ALA A 336 4.43 -0.21 3.39
CA ALA A 336 3.64 1.03 3.34
C ALA A 336 2.34 0.87 4.13
N THR A 337 1.54 1.92 4.24
CA THR A 337 0.28 1.89 5.02
C THR A 337 -0.93 2.25 4.17
N MET A 338 -2.01 1.50 4.35
CA MET A 338 -3.31 1.73 3.66
C MET A 338 -4.14 2.86 4.27
N GLY A 339 -3.72 3.40 5.42
CA GLY A 339 -4.39 4.49 6.13
C GLY A 339 -3.51 5.01 7.26
N GLU A 340 -4.10 5.74 8.18
CA GLU A 340 -3.40 6.30 9.33
C GLU A 340 -2.97 5.22 10.34
N VAL A 341 -1.78 5.42 10.92
CA VAL A 341 -1.23 4.64 12.03
C VAL A 341 -0.68 5.62 13.07
N PRO A 342 -1.00 5.44 14.36
CA PRO A 342 -0.49 6.31 15.42
C PRO A 342 1.03 6.43 15.39
N THR A 343 1.52 7.65 15.61
CA THR A 343 2.94 8.01 15.55
C THR A 343 3.82 7.13 16.46
N GLY A 344 3.31 6.72 17.63
CA GLY A 344 4.01 5.80 18.54
C GLY A 344 4.12 4.38 17.97
N SER A 345 3.01 3.82 17.50
CA SER A 345 2.93 2.47 16.94
C SER A 345 3.78 2.32 15.68
N SER A 346 3.75 3.33 14.79
CA SER A 346 4.54 3.31 13.56
C SER A 346 6.06 3.37 13.81
N ALA A 347 6.50 4.16 14.79
CA ALA A 347 7.89 4.18 15.23
C ALA A 347 8.31 2.86 15.88
N ALA A 348 7.47 2.30 16.75
CA ALA A 348 7.76 1.05 17.43
C ALA A 348 7.94 -0.11 16.43
N LEU A 349 7.07 -0.21 15.43
CA LEU A 349 7.18 -1.21 14.36
C LEU A 349 8.47 -1.04 13.55
N ALA A 350 8.79 0.17 13.11
CA ALA A 350 10.02 0.45 12.36
C ALA A 350 11.28 0.08 13.15
N ARG A 351 11.34 0.49 14.43
CA ARG A 351 12.48 0.20 15.31
C ARG A 351 12.65 -1.30 15.53
N ARG A 352 11.54 -2.03 15.79
CA ARG A 352 11.58 -3.49 15.96
C ARG A 352 12.09 -4.18 14.69
N MET A 353 11.63 -3.77 13.51
CA MET A 353 12.09 -4.33 12.24
C MET A 353 13.59 -4.09 12.02
N ILE A 354 14.08 -2.87 12.30
CA ILE A 354 15.51 -2.51 12.19
C ILE A 354 16.36 -3.36 13.15
N VAL A 355 15.94 -3.52 14.40
CA VAL A 355 16.67 -4.35 15.40
C VAL A 355 16.77 -5.80 14.94
N LEU A 356 15.67 -6.38 14.45
CA LEU A 356 15.66 -7.76 13.93
C LEU A 356 16.55 -7.89 12.68
N ALA A 357 16.47 -6.94 11.75
CA ALA A 357 17.27 -6.95 10.53
C ALA A 357 18.78 -6.91 10.80
N ARG A 358 19.22 -6.24 11.88
CA ARG A 358 20.62 -6.22 12.33
C ARG A 358 21.07 -7.51 13.02
N SER A 359 20.13 -8.28 13.58
CA SER A 359 20.45 -9.44 14.44
C SER A 359 20.48 -10.77 13.69
N GLY A 360 20.24 -10.76 12.36
CA GLY A 360 20.16 -11.99 11.56
C GLY A 360 19.29 -11.87 10.31
N GLY A 361 18.60 -10.74 10.16
CA GLY A 361 17.67 -10.50 9.06
C GLY A 361 16.23 -10.76 9.47
N VAL A 362 15.30 -10.24 8.68
CA VAL A 362 13.86 -10.38 8.90
C VAL A 362 13.13 -10.63 7.59
N ARG A 363 12.32 -11.70 7.55
CA ARG A 363 11.35 -11.90 6.48
C ARG A 363 10.18 -10.96 6.72
N ILE A 364 10.02 -9.96 5.85
CA ILE A 364 9.04 -8.88 6.08
C ILE A 364 7.60 -9.42 6.17
N PRO A 365 7.12 -10.33 5.28
CA PRO A 365 5.79 -10.90 5.40
C PRO A 365 5.55 -11.60 6.74
N GLU A 366 6.52 -12.41 7.19
CA GLU A 366 6.46 -13.10 8.47
C GLU A 366 6.44 -12.13 9.65
N PHE A 367 7.28 -11.09 9.60
CA PHE A 367 7.31 -10.05 10.63
C PHE A 367 5.97 -9.34 10.79
N LEU A 368 5.31 -8.99 9.68
CA LEU A 368 3.97 -8.39 9.72
C LEU A 368 2.91 -9.37 10.21
N ARG A 369 2.97 -10.63 9.78
CA ARG A 369 2.09 -11.69 10.29
C ARG A 369 2.20 -11.80 11.81
N GLN A 370 3.41 -11.90 12.34
CA GLN A 370 3.65 -11.97 13.79
C GLN A 370 3.19 -10.70 14.52
N HIS A 371 3.38 -9.52 13.93
CA HIS A 371 2.89 -8.27 14.50
C HIS A 371 1.36 -8.28 14.63
N ARG A 372 0.65 -8.62 13.56
CA ARG A 372 -0.82 -8.71 13.55
C ARG A 372 -1.34 -9.82 14.44
N ALA A 373 -0.68 -10.99 14.47
CA ALA A 373 -1.01 -12.08 15.37
C ALA A 373 -0.87 -11.68 16.85
N GLY A 374 0.10 -10.83 17.18
CA GLY A 374 0.22 -10.25 18.51
C GLY A 374 -1.01 -9.42 18.89
N SER A 375 -1.46 -8.53 18.00
CA SER A 375 -2.63 -7.68 18.21
C SER A 375 -3.97 -8.41 18.10
N ALA A 376 -4.02 -9.54 17.39
CA ALA A 376 -5.22 -10.37 17.28
C ALA A 376 -5.51 -11.22 18.52
N ARG A 377 -4.52 -11.40 19.41
CA ARG A 377 -4.71 -12.17 20.66
C ARG A 377 -5.67 -11.42 21.57
N GLY A 378 -6.74 -12.10 21.98
CA GLY A 378 -7.74 -11.52 22.88
C GLY A 378 -8.77 -10.65 22.18
N LEU A 379 -8.81 -10.63 20.84
CA LEU A 379 -9.94 -10.05 20.14
C LEU A 379 -11.23 -10.78 20.53
N PRO A 380 -12.33 -10.04 20.75
CA PRO A 380 -13.57 -10.62 21.20
C PRO A 380 -14.25 -11.38 20.04
N ALA A 381 -14.92 -12.49 20.39
CA ALA A 381 -15.63 -13.33 19.41
C ALA A 381 -16.94 -12.69 18.92
N ASP A 382 -17.58 -11.92 19.80
CA ASP A 382 -18.75 -11.08 19.55
C ASP A 382 -18.50 -9.64 20.04
N THR A 383 -19.36 -8.71 19.64
CA THR A 383 -19.21 -7.28 19.91
C THR A 383 -20.37 -6.69 20.70
N LEU A 384 -21.27 -7.53 21.23
CA LEU A 384 -22.51 -7.07 21.88
C LEU A 384 -22.24 -6.39 23.23
N THR A 385 -21.22 -6.87 23.95
CA THR A 385 -20.84 -6.34 25.26
C THR A 385 -19.33 -6.23 25.33
N LEU A 386 -18.81 -5.08 24.89
CA LEU A 386 -17.37 -4.80 24.92
C LEU A 386 -17.01 -3.87 26.08
N ASP A 387 -16.01 -4.26 26.87
CA ASP A 387 -15.37 -3.34 27.79
C ASP A 387 -14.41 -2.37 27.07
N ALA A 388 -13.73 -1.50 27.82
CA ALA A 388 -12.79 -0.55 27.23
C ALA A 388 -11.52 -1.22 26.68
N GLU A 389 -11.04 -2.28 27.34
CA GLU A 389 -9.82 -3.01 26.96
C GLU A 389 -10.02 -3.75 25.63
N GLN A 390 -11.18 -4.40 25.46
CA GLN A 390 -11.54 -5.08 24.22
C GLN A 390 -11.70 -4.11 23.04
N ARG A 391 -12.28 -2.93 23.28
CA ARG A 391 -12.37 -1.87 22.25
C ARG A 391 -11.00 -1.35 21.85
N GLU A 392 -10.10 -1.17 22.81
CA GLU A 392 -8.72 -0.78 22.54
C GLU A 392 -7.96 -1.88 21.77
N ALA A 393 -8.14 -3.16 22.13
CA ALA A 393 -7.56 -4.29 21.41
C ALA A 393 -8.03 -4.36 19.95
N ILE A 394 -9.33 -4.10 19.69
CA ILE A 394 -9.85 -3.98 18.32
C ILE A 394 -9.13 -2.86 17.57
N ARG A 395 -9.03 -1.66 18.15
CA ARG A 395 -8.37 -0.51 17.53
C ARG A 395 -6.89 -0.82 17.20
N ASP A 396 -6.17 -1.43 18.12
CA ASP A 396 -4.77 -1.81 17.94
C ASP A 396 -4.59 -2.85 16.83
N PHE A 397 -5.50 -3.83 16.74
CA PHE A 397 -5.51 -4.79 15.65
C PHE A 397 -5.79 -4.13 14.28
N LEU A 398 -6.72 -3.18 14.22
CA LEU A 398 -6.99 -2.41 13.01
C LEU A 398 -5.75 -1.61 12.57
N TYR A 399 -5.03 -0.96 13.49
CA TYR A 399 -3.79 -0.26 13.18
C TYR A 399 -2.68 -1.20 12.73
N ALA A 400 -2.47 -2.33 13.41
CA ALA A 400 -1.49 -3.34 13.02
C ALA A 400 -1.73 -3.85 11.58
N SER A 401 -3.00 -3.92 11.18
CA SER A 401 -3.41 -4.39 9.85
C SER A 401 -3.36 -3.33 8.76
N ARG A 402 -3.05 -2.05 9.08
CA ARG A 402 -2.85 -1.00 8.06
C ARG A 402 -1.55 -1.16 7.29
N TYR A 403 -0.54 -1.80 7.88
CA TYR A 403 0.72 -2.06 7.20
C TYR A 403 0.53 -3.12 6.14
N VAL A 404 1.02 -2.84 4.93
CA VAL A 404 1.00 -3.76 3.81
C VAL A 404 2.38 -3.86 3.19
N TYR A 405 2.71 -5.05 2.71
CA TYR A 405 4.01 -5.37 2.14
C TYR A 405 3.87 -5.64 0.65
N PHE A 406 4.65 -4.94 -0.16
CA PHE A 406 4.82 -5.21 -1.58
C PHE A 406 6.22 -5.72 -1.88
N GLY A 407 6.34 -6.84 -2.60
CA GLY A 407 7.62 -7.41 -2.97
C GLY A 407 7.56 -8.92 -3.20
N HIS A 408 8.69 -9.59 -2.99
CA HIS A 408 8.80 -11.05 -3.10
C HIS A 408 8.47 -11.73 -1.76
N PRO A 409 7.69 -12.83 -1.71
CA PRO A 409 7.31 -13.50 -0.45
C PRO A 409 8.51 -14.05 0.36
N ASP A 410 9.65 -14.28 -0.31
CA ASP A 410 10.92 -14.70 0.30
C ASP A 410 11.88 -13.54 0.65
N ALA A 411 11.47 -12.28 0.48
CA ALA A 411 12.38 -11.18 0.73
C ALA A 411 12.82 -11.13 2.20
N VAL A 412 14.13 -11.19 2.41
CA VAL A 412 14.77 -11.03 3.72
C VAL A 412 15.45 -9.66 3.77
N PHE A 413 15.00 -8.83 4.69
CA PHE A 413 15.64 -7.56 5.01
C PHE A 413 16.77 -7.79 6.00
N VAL A 414 18.00 -7.46 5.62
CA VAL A 414 19.19 -7.52 6.48
C VAL A 414 19.77 -6.12 6.58
N LEU A 415 20.33 -5.77 7.75
CA LEU A 415 21.07 -4.53 7.95
C LEU A 415 22.47 -4.85 8.47
N GLY A 416 23.50 -4.43 7.73
CA GLY A 416 24.91 -4.67 8.05
C GLY A 416 25.79 -4.40 6.84
N GLU A 417 27.12 -4.42 7.03
CA GLU A 417 28.04 -4.39 5.90
C GLU A 417 27.79 -5.63 5.02
N PRO A 418 27.67 -5.47 3.70
CA PRO A 418 27.63 -6.61 2.81
C PRO A 418 28.95 -7.38 2.97
N SER A 419 28.85 -8.59 3.51
CA SER A 419 29.97 -9.53 3.66
C SER A 419 30.61 -9.86 2.32
#